data_AF-A0A914J6P9-F1
#
_entry.id   AF-A0A914J6P9-F1
#
_cell.length_a   1.000
_cell.length_b   1.000
_cell.length_c   1.000
_cell.angle_alpha   90.00
_cell.angle_beta   90.00
_cell.angle_gamma   90.00
#
_symmetry.space_group_name_H-M   'P 1'
#
loop_
_entity.id
_entity.type
_entity.pdbx_description
1 polymer ?
#
loop_
_entity_poly.entity_id
_entity_poly.type
_entity_poly.pdbx_seq_one_letter_code
_entity_poly.pdbx_strand_id
1 'polypeptide(L)'
;MPVAALIENKIFCCHGGLSPHLRTLDQLKRLVRPVEIQETGLLCDLLWSDPDNKVVGWAPNDRGVSYVFGPDVLSQFLQKMDLDIVVRGHQVVEDGYEFFGKRGLVTIFSAPNYCGEFDNAGAVMNVDRNLLCSFQIIKPQALKERRTVPGLVSSLSDTKFFNMEVKPSKLFRRGML
;
A
#
# COMPACT_ATOMS: atom_id res chain seq x y z
N MET A 1 -16.82 7.06 0.73
CA MET A 1 -15.38 7.36 0.54
C MET A 1 -14.90 6.85 -0.82
N PRO A 2 -13.85 7.46 -1.42
CA PRO A 2 -13.11 6.85 -2.54
C PRO A 2 -12.53 5.47 -2.14
N VAL A 3 -12.28 4.59 -3.11
CA VAL A 3 -11.74 3.22 -2.86
C VAL A 3 -10.32 3.04 -3.37
N ALA A 4 -9.86 3.94 -4.22
CA ALA A 4 -8.52 3.95 -4.75
C ALA A 4 -8.14 5.39 -5.13
N ALA A 5 -6.84 5.63 -5.25
CA ALA A 5 -6.28 6.85 -5.80
C ALA A 5 -5.19 6.52 -6.82
N LEU A 6 -4.95 7.47 -7.73
CA LEU A 6 -3.86 7.39 -8.70
C LEU A 6 -3.05 8.70 -8.60
N ILE A 7 -1.78 8.60 -8.23
CA ILE A 7 -0.89 9.76 -8.06
C ILE A 7 0.05 9.80 -9.27
N GLU A 8 0.06 10.95 -9.97
CA GLU A 8 0.88 11.22 -11.17
C GLU A 8 0.82 10.10 -12.23
N ASN A 9 -0.31 9.40 -12.34
CA ASN A 9 -0.48 8.24 -13.23
C ASN A 9 0.53 7.10 -13.02
N LYS A 10 1.29 7.09 -11.91
CA LYS A 10 2.36 6.11 -11.65
C LYS A 10 2.18 5.31 -10.38
N ILE A 11 1.51 5.87 -9.38
CA ILE A 11 1.31 5.21 -8.09
C ILE A 11 -0.18 4.91 -7.92
N PHE A 12 -0.52 3.61 -7.86
CA PHE A 12 -1.88 3.17 -7.57
C PHE A 12 -2.02 2.90 -6.08
N CYS A 13 -2.99 3.56 -5.44
CA CYS A 13 -3.26 3.41 -4.01
C CYS A 13 -4.58 2.69 -3.79
N CYS A 14 -4.61 1.70 -2.90
CA CYS A 14 -5.82 1.02 -2.43
C CYS A 14 -5.66 0.58 -0.98
N HIS A 15 -6.70 0.03 -0.35
CA HIS A 15 -6.58 -0.47 1.03
C HIS A 15 -6.13 -1.93 1.07
N GLY A 16 -6.93 -2.77 0.41
CA GLY A 16 -6.71 -4.17 0.08
C GLY A 16 -5.56 -4.29 -0.91
N GLY A 17 -5.80 -4.89 -2.06
CA GLY A 17 -4.78 -5.01 -3.08
C GLY A 17 -5.39 -5.03 -4.47
N LEU A 18 -5.05 -6.06 -5.23
CA LEU A 18 -5.47 -6.21 -6.61
C LEU A 18 -6.72 -7.07 -6.71
N SER A 19 -7.43 -6.95 -7.83
CA SER A 19 -8.59 -7.80 -8.13
C SER A 19 -8.40 -8.51 -9.47
N PRO A 20 -8.78 -9.80 -9.60
CA PRO A 20 -8.86 -10.47 -10.91
C PRO A 20 -9.92 -9.81 -11.81
N HIS A 21 -10.84 -9.02 -11.24
CA HIS A 21 -11.86 -8.28 -11.96
C HIS A 21 -11.41 -6.87 -12.38
N LEU A 22 -10.25 -6.38 -11.93
CA LEU A 22 -9.71 -5.08 -12.31
C LEU A 22 -8.92 -5.18 -13.62
N ARG A 23 -9.60 -4.92 -14.74
CA ARG A 23 -9.03 -4.96 -16.09
C ARG A 23 -8.54 -3.60 -16.57
N THR A 24 -9.21 -2.52 -16.16
CA THR A 24 -8.81 -1.12 -16.45
C THR A 24 -9.10 -0.21 -15.27
N LEU A 25 -8.28 0.83 -15.07
CA LEU A 25 -8.50 1.81 -13.98
C LEU A 25 -9.82 2.60 -14.14
N ASP A 26 -10.33 2.74 -15.37
CA ASP A 26 -11.61 3.39 -15.63
C ASP A 26 -12.80 2.63 -15.01
N GLN A 27 -12.67 1.34 -14.72
CA GLN A 27 -13.70 0.62 -13.95
C GLN A 27 -13.95 1.25 -12.59
N LEU A 28 -12.90 1.80 -11.95
CA LEU A 28 -12.98 2.42 -10.63
C LEU A 28 -13.70 3.78 -10.67
N LYS A 29 -13.58 4.50 -11.79
CA LYS A 29 -14.26 5.79 -12.02
C LYS A 29 -15.77 5.61 -12.20
N ARG A 30 -16.20 4.44 -12.69
CA ARG A 30 -17.62 4.12 -12.92
C ARG A 30 -18.36 3.62 -11.68
N LEU A 31 -17.66 3.44 -10.56
CA LEU A 31 -18.30 3.05 -9.30
C LEU A 31 -19.17 4.20 -8.78
N VAL A 32 -20.49 4.03 -8.92
CA VAL A 32 -21.48 4.92 -8.31
C VAL A 32 -21.41 4.76 -6.79
N ARG A 33 -21.47 5.87 -6.07
CA ARG A 33 -21.41 5.91 -4.61
C ARG A 33 -22.60 6.71 -4.08
N PRO A 34 -23.19 6.35 -2.92
CA PRO A 34 -22.79 5.26 -2.02
C PRO A 34 -23.05 3.88 -2.62
N VAL A 35 -22.31 2.87 -2.15
CA VAL A 35 -22.40 1.49 -2.60
C VAL A 35 -22.12 0.58 -1.41
N GLU A 36 -22.91 -0.48 -1.26
CA GLU A 36 -22.64 -1.54 -0.29
C GLU A 36 -21.56 -2.48 -0.81
N ILE A 37 -20.66 -2.90 0.09
CA ILE A 37 -19.58 -3.83 -0.27
C ILE A 37 -20.18 -5.23 -0.30
N GLN A 38 -20.23 -5.81 -1.49
CA GLN A 38 -20.63 -7.21 -1.70
C GLN A 38 -19.58 -8.16 -1.13
N GLU A 39 -19.96 -9.41 -0.85
CA GLU A 39 -19.03 -10.45 -0.38
C GLU A 39 -17.98 -10.83 -1.43
N THR A 40 -18.23 -10.56 -2.71
CA THR A 40 -17.32 -10.86 -3.81
C THR A 40 -17.21 -9.70 -4.80
N GLY A 41 -16.21 -9.76 -5.67
CA GLY A 41 -16.03 -8.85 -6.79
C GLY A 41 -15.11 -7.67 -6.51
N LEU A 42 -15.00 -6.79 -7.50
CA LEU A 42 -13.97 -5.75 -7.56
C LEU A 42 -13.84 -4.90 -6.30
N LEU A 43 -14.97 -4.43 -5.75
CA LEU A 43 -14.94 -3.58 -4.57
C LEU A 43 -14.49 -4.34 -3.31
N CYS A 44 -14.92 -5.59 -3.17
CA CYS A 44 -14.47 -6.46 -2.10
C CYS A 44 -12.95 -6.68 -2.17
N ASP A 45 -12.44 -6.99 -3.36
CA ASP A 45 -11.03 -7.31 -3.56
C ASP A 45 -10.09 -6.13 -3.28
N LEU A 46 -10.46 -4.93 -3.73
CA LEU A 46 -9.70 -3.70 -3.44
C LEU A 46 -9.63 -3.36 -1.96
N LEU A 47 -10.44 -3.99 -1.12
CA LEU A 47 -10.47 -3.79 0.33
C LEU A 47 -9.85 -4.97 1.10
N TRP A 48 -9.91 -6.19 0.56
CA TRP A 48 -9.63 -7.41 1.33
C TRP A 48 -8.58 -8.36 0.73
N SER A 49 -8.10 -8.14 -0.51
CA SER A 49 -7.08 -9.01 -1.08
C SER A 49 -5.70 -8.77 -0.44
N ASP A 50 -4.85 -9.79 -0.41
CA ASP A 50 -3.48 -9.72 0.13
C ASP A 50 -2.38 -10.20 -0.84
N PRO A 51 -1.18 -9.61 -0.84
CA PRO A 51 0.00 -10.19 -1.49
C PRO A 51 0.59 -11.33 -0.65
N ASP A 52 1.11 -12.38 -1.30
CA ASP A 52 1.94 -13.42 -0.67
C ASP A 52 3.04 -13.91 -1.63
N ASN A 53 4.27 -14.00 -1.13
CA ASN A 53 5.42 -14.47 -1.90
C ASN A 53 5.38 -15.99 -2.19
N LYS A 54 4.56 -16.74 -1.45
CA LYS A 54 4.42 -18.20 -1.59
C LYS A 54 3.41 -18.59 -2.67
N VAL A 55 2.63 -17.63 -3.16
CA VAL A 55 1.58 -17.85 -4.17
C VAL A 55 2.10 -17.50 -5.56
N VAL A 56 1.70 -18.30 -6.55
CA VAL A 56 1.82 -17.98 -7.99
C VAL A 56 0.41 -17.77 -8.52
N GLY A 57 0.17 -16.65 -9.19
CA GLY A 57 -1.17 -16.29 -9.65
C GLY A 57 -2.08 -15.84 -8.51
N TRP A 58 -3.32 -16.35 -8.49
CA TRP A 58 -4.33 -16.05 -7.48
C TRP A 58 -4.65 -17.29 -6.65
N ALA A 59 -4.89 -17.12 -5.35
CA ALA A 59 -5.35 -18.15 -4.43
C ALA A 59 -6.48 -17.62 -3.53
N PRO A 60 -7.31 -18.49 -2.92
CA PRO A 60 -8.25 -18.07 -1.88
C PRO A 60 -7.53 -17.41 -0.69
N ASN A 61 -8.15 -16.41 -0.07
CA ASN A 61 -7.60 -15.77 1.13
C ASN A 61 -8.04 -16.46 2.42
N ASP A 62 -7.09 -16.66 3.35
CA ASP A 62 -7.32 -17.20 4.69
C ASP A 62 -8.25 -16.33 5.53
N ARG A 63 -8.49 -15.08 5.11
CA ARG A 63 -9.56 -14.22 5.66
C ARG A 63 -10.97 -14.76 5.43
N GLY A 64 -11.14 -15.76 4.56
CA GLY A 64 -12.44 -16.28 4.15
C GLY A 64 -13.16 -15.38 3.13
N VAL A 65 -12.50 -14.33 2.64
CA VAL A 65 -13.05 -13.36 1.68
C VAL A 65 -11.95 -12.87 0.74
N SER A 66 -12.30 -12.65 -0.53
CA SER A 66 -11.37 -12.22 -1.58
C SER A 66 -10.20 -13.21 -1.81
N TYR A 67 -9.06 -12.72 -2.28
CA TYR A 67 -7.96 -13.49 -2.82
C TYR A 67 -6.60 -13.09 -2.25
N VAL A 68 -5.67 -14.03 -2.31
CA VAL A 68 -4.23 -13.77 -2.22
C VAL A 68 -3.66 -13.72 -3.63
N PHE A 69 -2.67 -12.86 -3.88
CA PHE A 69 -1.99 -12.75 -5.17
C PHE A 69 -0.46 -12.81 -5.07
N GLY A 70 0.14 -13.44 -6.08
CA GLY A 70 1.59 -13.60 -6.19
C GLY A 70 2.32 -12.38 -6.80
N PRO A 71 3.66 -12.36 -6.72
CA PRO A 71 4.48 -11.33 -7.36
C PRO A 71 4.30 -11.23 -8.88
N ASP A 72 3.93 -12.34 -9.52
CA ASP A 72 3.67 -12.41 -10.96
C ASP A 72 2.40 -11.63 -11.35
N VAL A 73 1.34 -11.73 -10.55
CA VAL A 73 0.11 -10.95 -10.72
C VAL A 73 0.39 -9.46 -10.59
N LEU A 74 1.14 -9.07 -9.57
CA LEU A 74 1.55 -7.68 -9.38
C LEU A 74 2.35 -7.17 -10.58
N SER A 75 3.33 -7.94 -11.03
CA SER A 75 4.19 -7.56 -12.17
C SER A 75 3.38 -7.35 -13.44
N GLN A 76 2.43 -8.26 -13.72
CA GLN A 76 1.53 -8.13 -14.86
C GLN A 76 0.60 -6.93 -14.73
N PHE A 77 0.07 -6.66 -13.52
CA PHE A 77 -0.79 -5.50 -13.27
C PHE A 77 -0.06 -4.18 -13.52
N LEU A 78 1.13 -4.00 -12.94
CA LEU A 78 1.94 -2.79 -13.12
C LEU A 78 2.26 -2.56 -14.60
N GLN A 79 2.71 -3.60 -15.30
CA GLN A 79 3.00 -3.53 -16.73
C GLN A 79 1.76 -3.16 -17.55
N LYS A 80 0.63 -3.82 -17.30
CA LYS A 80 -0.61 -3.62 -18.05
C LYS A 80 -1.20 -2.22 -17.85
N MET A 81 -1.08 -1.67 -16.64
CA MET A 81 -1.63 -0.37 -16.29
C MET A 81 -0.64 0.80 -16.49
N ASP A 82 0.59 0.53 -16.96
CA ASP A 82 1.71 1.48 -17.05
C ASP A 82 2.01 2.20 -15.72
N LEU A 83 1.96 1.44 -14.63
CA LEU A 83 2.23 1.90 -13.27
C LEU A 83 3.61 1.44 -12.80
N ASP A 84 4.17 2.18 -11.84
CA ASP A 84 5.47 1.84 -11.26
C ASP A 84 5.33 1.13 -9.91
N ILE A 85 4.35 1.52 -9.09
CA ILE A 85 4.15 0.94 -7.76
C ILE A 85 2.69 0.94 -7.31
N VAL A 86 2.33 -0.09 -6.55
CA VAL A 86 1.11 -0.15 -5.74
C VAL A 86 1.43 0.24 -4.29
N VAL A 87 0.67 1.16 -3.72
CA VAL A 87 0.74 1.50 -2.28
C VAL A 87 -0.55 0.99 -1.62
N ARG A 88 -0.40 0.18 -0.58
CA ARG A 88 -1.55 -0.38 0.16
C ARG A 88 -1.40 -0.24 1.67
N GLY A 89 -2.42 -0.66 2.41
CA GLY A 89 -2.34 -0.83 3.88
C GLY A 89 -2.72 -2.25 4.32
N HIS A 90 -3.64 -2.34 5.29
CA HIS A 90 -4.40 -3.55 5.65
C HIS A 90 -3.65 -4.69 6.36
N GLN A 91 -2.39 -4.97 6.03
CA GLN A 91 -1.56 -5.94 6.77
C GLN A 91 -0.68 -5.21 7.79
N VAL A 92 -0.61 -5.74 9.01
CA VAL A 92 0.34 -5.29 10.03
C VAL A 92 1.74 -5.71 9.57
N VAL A 93 2.69 -4.79 9.61
CA VAL A 93 4.09 -5.03 9.23
C VAL A 93 5.01 -4.42 10.29
N GLU A 94 6.12 -5.11 10.59
CA GLU A 94 6.98 -4.84 11.75
C GLU A 94 7.53 -3.41 11.78
N ASP A 95 8.11 -2.93 10.69
CA ASP A 95 8.70 -1.59 10.57
C ASP A 95 7.66 -0.51 10.20
N GLY A 96 6.36 -0.86 10.14
CA GLY A 96 5.31 0.03 9.65
C GLY A 96 5.26 0.18 8.13
N TYR A 97 6.22 -0.38 7.40
CA TYR A 97 6.16 -0.55 5.95
C TYR A 97 6.85 -1.85 5.51
N GLU A 98 6.44 -2.40 4.37
CA GLU A 98 7.07 -3.59 3.78
C GLU A 98 6.98 -3.55 2.25
N PHE A 99 8.05 -3.97 1.57
CA PHE A 99 8.08 -4.10 0.12
C PHE A 99 7.72 -5.51 -0.34
N PHE A 100 6.98 -5.60 -1.44
CA PHE A 100 6.61 -6.84 -2.10
C PHE A 100 6.91 -6.80 -3.60
N GLY A 101 7.15 -7.97 -4.21
CA GLY A 101 7.29 -8.14 -5.66
C GLY A 101 8.34 -7.23 -6.31
N LYS A 102 9.61 -7.33 -5.87
CA LYS A 102 10.72 -6.49 -6.35
C LYS A 102 10.46 -4.98 -6.18
N ARG A 103 9.83 -4.60 -5.06
CA ARG A 103 9.42 -3.23 -4.72
C ARG A 103 8.33 -2.65 -5.64
N GLY A 104 7.64 -3.49 -6.40
CA GLY A 104 6.46 -3.07 -7.18
C GLY A 104 5.22 -2.81 -6.31
N LEU A 105 5.25 -3.22 -5.05
CA LEU A 105 4.22 -2.89 -4.06
C LEU A 105 4.88 -2.52 -2.74
N VAL A 106 4.28 -1.57 -2.04
CA VAL A 106 4.59 -1.27 -0.64
C VAL A 106 3.31 -1.30 0.21
N THR A 107 3.39 -2.03 1.31
CA THR A 107 2.39 -2.02 2.38
C THR A 107 2.80 -0.97 3.39
N ILE A 108 1.87 -0.09 3.80
CA ILE A 108 2.04 0.92 4.84
C ILE A 108 1.06 0.64 5.97
N PHE A 109 1.58 0.55 7.18
CA PHE A 109 0.81 0.39 8.38
C PHE A 109 1.14 1.51 9.36
N SER A 110 0.16 2.36 9.67
CA SER A 110 0.40 3.59 10.43
C SER A 110 0.01 3.51 11.91
N ALA A 111 -0.32 2.33 12.42
CA ALA A 111 -0.68 2.10 13.82
C ALA A 111 0.45 1.38 14.57
N PRO A 112 1.33 2.11 15.29
CA PRO A 112 2.36 1.48 16.12
C PRO A 112 1.74 0.79 17.34
N ASN A 113 2.42 -0.22 17.87
CA ASN A 113 1.95 -1.02 19.01
C ASN A 113 0.53 -1.56 18.77
N TYR A 114 0.30 -2.20 17.61
CA TYR A 114 -1.04 -2.55 17.19
C TYR A 114 -1.74 -3.42 18.24
N CYS A 115 -2.99 -3.06 18.57
CA CYS A 115 -3.80 -3.67 19.63
C CYS A 115 -3.14 -3.77 21.02
N GLY A 116 -1.97 -3.17 21.26
CA GLY A 116 -1.17 -3.40 22.47
C GLY A 116 -0.54 -4.79 22.55
N GLU A 117 -0.61 -5.57 21.47
CA GLU A 117 -0.14 -6.96 21.40
C GLU A 117 1.15 -7.09 20.57
N PHE A 118 1.35 -6.17 19.63
CA PHE A 118 2.51 -6.14 18.75
C PHE A 118 3.47 -5.03 19.17
N ASP A 119 4.77 -5.21 18.92
CA ASP A 119 5.80 -4.17 19.10
C ASP A 119 6.12 -3.43 17.79
N ASN A 120 5.25 -3.55 16.78
CA ASN A 120 5.45 -2.96 15.47
C ASN A 120 5.53 -1.43 15.53
N ALA A 121 6.34 -0.85 14.65
CA ALA A 121 6.29 0.55 14.32
C ALA A 121 5.09 0.86 13.41
N GLY A 122 4.71 2.14 13.38
CA GLY A 122 3.88 2.71 12.32
C GLY A 122 4.78 3.39 11.29
N ALA A 123 4.27 3.60 10.07
CA ALA A 123 4.94 4.45 9.10
C ALA A 123 3.95 5.31 8.31
N VAL A 124 4.47 6.40 7.75
CA VAL A 124 3.83 7.22 6.72
C VAL A 124 4.76 7.29 5.53
N MET A 125 4.21 7.14 4.32
CA MET A 125 4.95 7.30 3.07
C MET A 125 4.72 8.72 2.54
N ASN A 126 5.81 9.44 2.31
CA ASN A 126 5.82 10.76 1.72
C ASN A 126 6.27 10.64 0.25
N VAL A 127 5.51 11.23 -0.66
CA VAL A 127 5.83 11.29 -2.08
C VAL A 127 6.05 12.76 -2.45
N ASP A 128 7.25 13.08 -2.94
CA ASP A 128 7.59 14.44 -3.36
C ASP A 128 7.18 14.73 -4.83
N ARG A 129 7.51 15.93 -5.31
CA ARG A 129 7.17 16.36 -6.69
C ARG A 129 7.92 15.58 -7.78
N ASN A 130 9.03 14.93 -7.44
CA ASN A 130 9.80 14.09 -8.35
C ASN A 130 9.40 12.61 -8.22
N LEU A 131 8.32 12.31 -7.50
CA LEU A 131 7.88 10.96 -7.15
C LEU A 131 8.90 10.17 -6.34
N LEU A 132 9.82 10.87 -5.66
CA LEU A 132 10.69 10.25 -4.69
C LEU A 132 9.86 9.87 -3.46
N CYS A 133 9.89 8.59 -3.15
CA CYS A 133 9.18 8.03 -2.01
C CYS A 133 10.11 7.96 -0.81
N SER A 134 9.69 8.47 0.35
CA SER A 134 10.41 8.39 1.62
C SER A 134 9.47 7.96 2.76
N PHE A 135 10.01 7.43 3.85
CA PHE A 135 9.20 6.89 4.95
C PHE A 135 9.52 7.61 6.26
N GLN A 136 8.47 8.06 6.96
CA GLN A 136 8.58 8.53 8.32
C GLN A 136 8.12 7.43 9.27
N ILE A 137 9.01 6.97 10.15
CA ILE A 137 8.73 5.88 11.08
C ILE A 137 8.21 6.45 12.40
N ILE A 138 7.11 5.89 12.88
CA ILE A 138 6.45 6.21 14.13
C ILE A 138 6.70 5.04 15.07
N LYS A 139 7.66 5.19 15.98
CA LYS A 139 7.98 4.13 16.95
C LYS A 139 6.83 3.97 17.96
N PRO A 140 6.57 2.74 18.45
CA PRO A 140 5.67 2.55 19.58
C PRO A 140 6.15 3.37 20.77
N GLN A 141 5.25 4.14 21.37
CA GLN A 141 5.56 4.79 22.63
C GLN A 141 5.67 3.70 23.69
N ALA A 142 6.80 3.66 24.39
CA ALA A 142 6.89 2.88 25.62
C ALA A 142 5.70 3.26 26.50
N LEU A 143 4.97 2.27 27.02
CA LEU A 143 3.93 2.50 28.02
C LEU A 143 4.59 3.26 29.18
N LYS A 144 4.40 4.59 29.20
CA LYS A 144 4.69 5.34 30.42
C LYS A 144 3.71 4.79 31.44
N GLU A 145 4.22 4.13 32.48
CA GLU A 145 3.48 3.95 33.72
C GLU A 145 2.73 5.26 33.96
N ARG A 146 1.40 5.21 34.15
CA ARG A 146 0.57 6.41 34.39
C ARG A 146 1.12 7.13 35.63
N ARG A 147 2.06 8.06 35.42
CA ARG A 147 2.55 9.00 36.43
C ARG A 147 1.88 10.33 36.15
N THR A 148 1.15 10.79 37.16
CA THR A 148 0.51 12.09 37.26
C THR A 148 1.50 13.24 36.95
N VAL A 149 1.19 14.03 35.90
CA VAL A 149 1.49 15.48 35.57
C VAL A 149 2.75 16.20 36.11
N PRO A 150 3.19 17.35 35.53
CA PRO A 150 3.40 17.77 34.13
C PRO A 150 4.85 18.31 33.90
N GLY A 151 5.44 18.10 32.72
CA GLY A 151 6.71 18.75 32.36
C GLY A 151 7.45 18.09 31.19
N LEU A 152 7.48 18.81 30.06
CA LEU A 152 8.27 18.69 28.83
C LEU A 152 9.35 17.58 28.76
N VAL A 153 9.34 16.75 27.70
CA VAL A 153 10.37 16.68 26.62
C VAL A 153 9.81 15.81 25.47
N SER A 154 9.88 16.35 24.25
CA SER A 154 9.56 15.71 22.96
C SER A 154 10.63 14.69 22.55
N SER A 155 10.24 13.47 22.17
CA SER A 155 11.14 12.52 21.49
C SER A 155 11.01 12.65 19.98
N LEU A 156 12.15 12.85 19.32
CA LEU A 156 12.32 12.98 17.88
C LEU A 156 11.76 11.77 17.13
N SER A 157 11.00 12.02 16.06
CA SER A 157 10.69 11.00 15.06
C SER A 157 11.96 10.69 14.27
N ASP A 158 12.39 9.44 14.27
CA ASP A 158 13.49 9.00 13.41
C ASP A 158 12.98 8.89 11.96
N THR A 159 13.19 9.94 11.17
CA THR A 159 12.93 9.90 9.73
C THR A 159 14.03 9.09 9.06
N LYS A 160 13.72 7.86 8.63
CA LYS A 160 14.63 7.07 7.78
C LYS A 160 14.35 7.41 6.32
N PHE A 161 15.28 8.11 5.68
CA PHE A 161 15.22 8.35 4.23
C PHE A 161 15.65 7.09 3.50
N PHE A 162 14.71 6.44 2.80
CA PHE A 162 15.02 5.41 1.84
C PHE A 162 14.60 5.91 0.46
N ASN A 163 15.56 6.15 -0.42
CA ASN A 163 15.29 6.71 -1.74
C ASN A 163 14.85 5.61 -2.69
N MET A 164 13.61 5.68 -3.16
CA MET A 164 13.14 4.90 -4.29
C MET A 164 12.67 5.87 -5.37
N GLU A 165 13.44 5.92 -6.47
CA GLU A 165 13.02 6.64 -7.67
C GLU A 165 11.96 5.82 -8.41
N VAL A 166 10.76 6.36 -8.46
CA VAL A 166 9.72 5.94 -9.40
C VAL A 166 10.25 6.30 -10.80
N LYS A 167 10.43 5.29 -11.66
CA LYS A 167 11.09 5.49 -12.96
C LYS A 167 10.32 6.54 -13.77
N PRO A 168 11.00 7.49 -14.42
CA PRO A 168 10.34 8.36 -15.38
C PRO A 168 9.63 7.48 -16.41
N SER A 169 8.34 7.74 -16.65
CA SER A 169 7.56 7.10 -17.72
C SER A 169 8.43 7.02 -18.97
N LYS A 170 8.51 5.87 -19.62
CA LYS A 170 9.25 5.71 -20.87
C LYS A 170 8.77 6.79 -21.84
N LEU A 171 9.53 7.88 -21.95
CA LEU A 171 9.37 8.86 -22.99
C LEU A 171 9.52 8.03 -24.27
N PHE A 172 8.46 7.98 -25.08
CA PHE A 172 8.54 7.50 -26.45
C PHE A 172 9.82 8.09 -27.05
N ARG A 173 10.82 7.24 -27.30
CA ARG A 173 11.89 7.58 -28.23
C ARG A 173 11.18 7.74 -29.58
N ARG A 174 10.74 8.96 -29.88
CA ARG A 174 10.57 9.43 -31.25
C ARG A 174 11.93 9.26 -31.91
N GLY A 175 12.04 8.23 -32.74
CA GLY A 175 13.17 7.96 -33.59
C GLY A 175 12.68 7.11 -34.75
N MET A 176 12.42 7.77 -35.88
CA MET A 176 12.44 7.25 -37.25
C MET A 176 12.05 5.79 -37.46
N LEU A 177 10.83 5.55 -37.92
CA LEU A 177 10.47 5.49 -39.35
C LEU A 177 8.99 5.87 -39.49
#